data_AF-A0A2B6M4B2-F1
#
_entry.id   AF-A0A2B6M4B2-F1
#
_cell.length_a   1.000
_cell.length_b   1.000
_cell.length_c   1.000
_cell.angle_alpha   90.00
_cell.angle_beta   90.00
_cell.angle_gamma   90.00
#
_symmetry.space_group_name_H-M   'P 1'
#
loop_
_entity.id
_entity.type
_entity.pdbx_description
1 polymer ?
#
loop_
_entity_poly.entity_id
_entity_poly.type
_entity_poly.pdbx_seq_one_letter_code
_entity_poly.pdbx_strand_id
1 'polypeptide(L)'
;MEGNVKLLGDDGMLGMEFKERTICVYNTEDDVMGALTSLKMTANFILQSDGLTYFISEPTSDAQLKGMTDYLDRKGCWYEVK
;
A
#
# COMPACT_ATOMS: atom_id res chain seq x y z
N MET A 1 7.15 14.79 8.87
CA MET A 1 6.03 15.34 9.64
C MET A 1 4.90 14.33 9.50
N GLU A 2 4.68 13.47 10.49
CA GLU A 2 3.51 12.58 10.52
C GLU A 2 2.28 13.44 10.84
N GLY A 3 1.36 13.54 9.89
CA GLY A 3 0.09 14.24 10.07
C GLY A 3 -0.94 13.30 10.68
N ASN A 4 -1.13 13.37 11.99
CA ASN A 4 -2.11 12.53 12.69
C ASN A 4 -3.53 13.04 12.42
N VAL A 5 -4.11 12.72 11.26
CA VAL A 5 -5.51 13.08 10.94
C VAL A 5 -6.45 12.06 11.56
N LYS A 6 -7.23 12.49 12.56
CA LYS A 6 -8.35 11.70 13.12
C LYS A 6 -9.61 12.02 12.31
N LEU A 7 -10.07 11.08 11.48
CA LEU A 7 -11.36 11.19 10.79
C LEU A 7 -12.44 10.42 11.56
N LEU A 8 -13.65 10.99 11.63
CA LEU A 8 -14.83 10.24 12.07
C LEU A 8 -15.17 9.19 10.99
N GLY A 9 -15.46 7.96 11.38
CA GLY A 9 -16.14 7.01 10.51
C GLY A 9 -17.58 7.45 10.24
N ASP A 10 -18.17 7.00 9.12
CA ASP A 10 -19.57 7.28 8.75
C ASP A 10 -20.60 6.79 9.79
N ASP A 11 -20.18 5.95 10.74
CA ASP A 11 -20.97 5.40 11.84
C ASP A 11 -20.90 6.23 13.14
N GLY A 12 -20.16 7.35 13.14
CA GLY A 12 -20.02 8.22 14.31
C GLY A 12 -19.16 7.63 15.44
N MET A 13 -18.51 6.49 15.22
CA MET A 13 -17.59 5.88 16.19
C MET A 13 -16.19 6.49 16.05
N LEU A 14 -15.62 6.95 17.17
CA LEU A 14 -14.21 7.33 17.26
C LEU A 14 -13.36 6.05 17.30
N GLY A 15 -12.87 5.60 16.14
CA GLY A 15 -12.14 4.32 16.13
C GLY A 15 -11.52 3.91 14.81
N MET A 16 -10.62 4.72 14.25
CA MET A 16 -9.44 4.20 13.53
C MET A 16 -8.42 5.34 13.42
N GLU A 17 -7.31 5.20 14.14
CA GLU A 17 -6.14 6.04 13.95
C GLU A 17 -5.61 5.76 12.54
N PHE A 18 -5.85 6.67 11.59
CA PHE A 18 -5.34 6.53 10.23
C PHE A 18 -3.83 6.79 10.26
N LYS A 19 -3.05 5.75 10.55
CA LYS A 19 -1.60 5.81 10.32
C LYS A 19 -1.39 5.75 8.82
N GLU A 20 -1.01 6.88 8.24
CA GLU A 20 -0.62 7.00 6.84
C GLU A 20 0.59 6.09 6.57
N ARG A 21 0.34 4.82 6.25
CA ARG A 21 1.38 3.85 5.94
C ARG A 21 1.52 3.67 4.44
N THR A 22 2.76 3.59 3.97
CA THR A 22 3.12 3.40 2.58
C THR A 22 3.79 2.04 2.40
N ILE A 23 3.49 1.36 1.29
CA ILE A 23 4.17 0.10 0.92
C ILE A 23 5.16 0.38 -0.20
N CYS A 24 6.39 -0.08 -0.03
CA CYS A 24 7.42 -0.13 -1.07
C CYS A 24 7.65 -1.59 -1.48
N VAL A 25 7.54 -1.96 -2.77
CA VAL A 25 7.71 -3.35 -3.25
C VAL A 25 8.86 -3.44 -4.25
N TYR A 26 9.83 -4.32 -4.02
CA TYR A 26 11.13 -4.32 -4.73
C TYR A 26 11.25 -5.32 -5.89
N ASN A 27 10.20 -6.10 -6.17
CA ASN A 27 10.16 -6.99 -7.31
C ASN A 27 8.71 -7.22 -7.76
N THR A 28 8.38 -6.74 -8.97
CA THR A 28 7.05 -6.91 -9.57
C THR A 28 7.17 -7.70 -10.88
N GLU A 29 7.35 -9.01 -10.80
CA GLU A 29 7.19 -9.91 -11.97
C GLU A 29 5.70 -10.22 -12.26
N ASP A 30 4.81 -9.94 -11.31
CA ASP A 30 3.37 -10.26 -11.35
C ASP A 30 2.48 -9.01 -11.56
N ASP A 31 1.19 -9.19 -11.84
CA ASP A 31 0.21 -8.11 -12.07
C ASP A 31 -0.16 -7.35 -10.78
N VAL A 32 0.79 -6.55 -10.29
CA VAL A 32 0.60 -5.75 -9.07
C VAL A 32 -0.31 -4.54 -9.32
N MET A 33 -0.41 -4.10 -10.58
CA MET A 33 -1.34 -3.05 -11.01
C MET A 33 -2.81 -3.48 -10.81
N GLY A 34 -3.14 -4.72 -11.17
CA GLY A 34 -4.46 -5.30 -10.92
C GLY A 34 -4.80 -5.36 -9.42
N ALA A 35 -3.84 -5.76 -8.58
CA ALA A 35 -4.02 -5.82 -7.13
C ALA A 35 -4.28 -4.43 -6.51
N LEU A 36 -3.47 -3.43 -6.88
CA LEU A 36 -3.66 -2.05 -6.43
C LEU A 36 -5.04 -1.51 -6.84
N THR A 37 -5.45 -1.76 -8.08
CA THR A 37 -6.76 -1.33 -8.59
C THR A 37 -7.90 -2.00 -7.83
N SER A 38 -7.80 -3.30 -7.54
CA SER A 38 -8.80 -4.05 -6.77
C SER A 38 -8.95 -3.53 -5.35
N LEU A 39 -7.85 -3.10 -4.73
CA LEU A 39 -7.81 -2.53 -3.38
C LEU A 39 -8.07 -1.01 -3.34
N LYS A 40 -8.33 -0.38 -4.51
CA LYS A 40 -8.49 1.08 -4.66
C LYS A 40 -7.29 1.86 -4.10
N MET A 41 -6.10 1.33 -4.32
CA MET A 41 -4.83 1.95 -3.93
C MET A 41 -4.19 2.64 -5.14
N THR A 42 -3.51 3.74 -4.89
CA THR A 42 -2.69 4.46 -5.88
C THR A 42 -1.22 4.34 -5.52
N ALA A 43 -0.36 4.32 -6.52
CA ALA A 43 1.08 4.19 -6.33
C ALA A 43 1.87 4.86 -7.46
N ASN A 44 3.08 5.29 -7.13
CA ASN A 44 4.06 5.79 -8.09
C ASN A 44 5.01 4.65 -8.46
N PHE A 45 5.07 4.30 -9.74
CA PHE A 45 5.95 3.27 -10.28
C PHE A 45 7.26 3.87 -10.77
N ILE A 46 8.36 3.22 -10.42
CA ILE A 46 9.71 3.67 -10.74
C ILE A 46 10.44 2.51 -11.43
N LEU A 47 10.90 2.78 -12.65
CA LEU A 47 11.73 1.86 -13.42
C LEU A 47 13.18 2.03 -13.00
N GLN A 48 13.79 0.94 -12.54
CA GLN A 48 15.22 0.88 -12.23
C GLN A 48 16.04 0.60 -13.48
N SER A 49 17.33 0.94 -13.43
CA SER A 49 18.26 0.78 -14.56
C SER A 49 18.53 -0.68 -14.93
N ASP A 50 18.24 -1.62 -14.04
CA ASP A 50 18.33 -3.07 -14.25
C ASP A 50 17.08 -3.65 -14.93
N GLY A 51 16.08 -2.81 -15.23
CA GLY A 51 14.83 -3.21 -15.88
C GLY A 51 13.75 -3.70 -14.91
N LEU A 52 14.02 -3.70 -13.60
CA LEU A 52 13.02 -4.00 -12.58
C LEU A 52 12.17 -2.76 -12.26
N THR A 53 10.94 -2.98 -11.82
CA THR A 53 10.06 -1.92 -11.33
C THR A 53 9.80 -2.10 -9.85
N TYR A 54 9.87 -1.00 -9.11
CA TYR A 54 9.33 -0.90 -7.76
C TYR A 54 8.26 0.19 -7.74
N PHE A 55 7.37 0.13 -6.75
CA PHE A 55 6.40 1.20 -6.54
C PHE A 55 6.35 1.61 -5.08
N ILE A 56 5.92 2.85 -4.87
CA ILE A 56 5.61 3.41 -3.56
C ILE A 56 4.13 3.76 -3.58
N SER A 57 3.34 3.13 -2.70
CA SER A 57 1.93 3.47 -2.57
C SER A 57 1.76 4.84 -1.93
N GLU A 58 0.66 5.53 -2.26
CA GLU A 58 0.16 6.60 -1.41
C GLU A 58 -0.25 6.03 -0.04
N PRO A 59 -0.36 6.87 1.01
CA PRO A 59 -0.88 6.47 2.30
C PRO A 59 -2.19 5.70 2.19
N THR A 60 -2.28 4.57 2.88
CA THR A 60 -3.43 3.67 2.78
C THR A 60 -3.97 3.27 4.16
N SER A 61 -5.22 2.82 4.21
CA SER A 61 -5.84 2.33 5.45
C SER A 61 -5.26 0.99 5.89
N ASP A 62 -5.35 0.64 7.18
CA ASP A 62 -4.88 -0.66 7.69
C ASP A 62 -5.53 -1.87 6.97
N ALA A 63 -6.79 -1.75 6.53
CA ALA A 63 -7.48 -2.80 5.79
C ALA A 63 -6.92 -2.98 4.36
N GLN A 64 -6.65 -1.87 3.66
CA GLN A 64 -6.03 -1.89 2.34
C GLN A 64 -4.58 -2.36 2.42
N LEU A 65 -3.83 -1.87 3.41
CA LEU A 65 -2.48 -2.30 3.73
C LEU A 65 -2.45 -3.82 3.91
N LYS A 66 -3.32 -4.37 4.78
CA LYS A 66 -3.40 -5.81 5.02
C LYS A 66 -3.74 -6.59 3.76
N GLY A 67 -4.70 -6.12 2.96
CA GLY A 67 -5.07 -6.76 1.70
C GLY A 67 -3.89 -6.83 0.72
N MET A 68 -3.08 -5.77 0.68
CA MET A 68 -1.91 -5.71 -0.20
C MET A 68 -0.76 -6.58 0.31
N THR A 69 -0.47 -6.55 1.61
CA THR A 69 0.57 -7.41 2.20
C THR A 69 0.22 -8.89 2.06
N ASP A 70 -1.04 -9.27 2.30
CA ASP A 70 -1.51 -10.66 2.11
C ASP A 70 -1.33 -11.12 0.64
N TYR A 71 -1.54 -10.23 -0.34
CA TYR A 71 -1.27 -10.51 -1.76
C TYR A 71 0.22 -10.70 -2.02
N LEU A 72 1.07 -9.78 -1.52
CA LEU A 72 2.51 -9.82 -1.72
C LEU A 72 3.15 -11.06 -1.06
N ASP A 73 2.70 -11.45 0.12
CA ASP A 73 3.12 -12.66 0.82
C ASP A 73 2.81 -13.93 0.00
N ARG A 74 1.61 -14.01 -0.60
CA ARG A 74 1.22 -15.13 -1.48
C ARG A 74 2.08 -15.21 -2.74
N LYS A 75 2.61 -14.08 -3.19
CA LYS A 75 3.49 -13.98 -4.35
C LYS A 75 4.97 -14.14 -4.00
N GLY A 76 5.33 -14.17 -2.71
CA GLY A 76 6.73 -14.20 -2.27
C GLY A 76 7.48 -12.91 -2.61
N CYS A 77 6.78 -11.79 -2.77
CA CYS A 77 7.37 -10.50 -3.06
C CYS A 77 8.01 -9.89 -1.81
N TRP A 78 9.17 -9.26 -1.97
CA TRP A 78 9.79 -8.48 -0.89
C TRP A 78 9.22 -7.06 -0.85
N TYR A 79 8.78 -6.64 0.33
CA TYR A 79 8.21 -5.30 0.55
C TYR A 79 8.58 -4.72 1.91
N GLU A 80 8.48 -3.40 2.02
CA GLU A 80 8.61 -2.64 3.26
C GLU A 80 7.33 -1.85 3.53
N VAL A 81 6.90 -1.78 4.78
CA VAL A 81 5.82 -0.90 5.26
C VAL A 81 6.46 0.26 6.03
N LYS A 82 6.18 1.48 5.62
CA LYS A 82 6.68 2.72 6.23
C LYS A 82 5.54 3.52 6.82
#